data_AF-A0A2A9CW62-F1
#
_entry.id   AF-A0A2A9CW62-F1
#
_cell.length_a   1.000
_cell.length_b   1.000
_cell.length_c   1.000
_cell.angle_alpha   90.00
_cell.angle_beta   90.00
_cell.angle_gamma   90.00
#
_symmetry.space_group_name_H-M   'P 1'
#
loop_
_entity.id
_entity.type
_entity.pdbx_description
1 polymer ?
#
loop_
_entity_poly.entity_id
_entity_poly.type
_entity_poly.pdbx_seq_one_letter_code
_entity_poly.pdbx_strand_id
1 'polypeptide(L)'
;MPSAGAECLEATNLAMNGIMKGTTGEGMTFVSAKAIKSPDFSKVYFIAMKFSATGVEDQVGVWASNSLEPGGGLIMAIDGVAQQFSDWGPGSSTTAKISAADPSVAAAKSCLR
;
A
#
# COMPACT_ATOMS: atom_id res chain seq x y z
N MET A 1 -3.60 -4.00 -25.45
CA MET A 1 -2.45 -4.88 -25.15
C MET A 1 -2.29 -4.86 -23.63
N PRO A 2 -2.34 -6.00 -22.92
CA PRO A 2 -2.21 -6.01 -21.46
C PRO A 2 -0.74 -5.73 -21.11
N SER A 3 -0.48 -4.61 -20.44
CA SER A 3 0.88 -4.24 -20.02
C SER A 3 1.42 -5.25 -19.04
N ALA A 4 2.35 -6.09 -19.51
CA ALA A 4 3.16 -6.98 -18.69
C ALA A 4 4.10 -6.15 -17.80
N GLY A 5 4.15 -6.44 -16.49
CA GLY A 5 5.26 -5.98 -15.66
C GLY A 5 5.03 -5.88 -14.15
N ALA A 6 3.79 -5.93 -13.66
CA ALA A 6 3.50 -6.00 -12.23
C ALA A 6 2.39 -7.01 -12.01
N GLU A 7 2.73 -8.20 -11.51
CA GLU A 7 1.72 -9.17 -11.10
C GLU A 7 0.90 -8.52 -9.98
N CYS A 8 -0.37 -8.21 -10.27
CA CYS A 8 -1.32 -7.76 -9.26
C CYS A 8 -1.58 -8.93 -8.31
N LEU A 9 -0.81 -8.97 -7.24
CA LEU A 9 -0.97 -9.90 -6.14
C LEU A 9 -2.14 -9.44 -5.26
N GLU A 10 -2.82 -10.39 -4.66
CA GLU A 10 -3.77 -10.06 -3.60
C GLU A 10 -2.98 -9.72 -2.34
N ALA A 11 -3.30 -8.59 -1.71
CA ALA A 11 -2.72 -8.28 -0.43
C ALA A 11 -3.29 -9.27 0.59
N THR A 12 -2.43 -10.10 1.18
CA THR A 12 -2.85 -11.05 2.22
C THR A 12 -3.58 -10.31 3.34
N ASN A 13 -4.64 -10.92 3.91
CA ASN A 13 -5.37 -10.38 5.07
C ASN A 13 -4.46 -9.89 6.21
N LEU A 14 -3.30 -10.51 6.36
CA LEU A 14 -2.30 -10.15 7.36
C LEU A 14 -1.54 -8.87 7.03
N ALA A 15 -1.13 -8.67 5.78
CA ALA A 15 -0.52 -7.41 5.34
C ALA A 15 -1.51 -6.26 5.51
N MET A 16 -2.78 -6.51 5.17
CA MET A 16 -3.87 -5.57 5.43
C MET A 16 -4.01 -5.28 6.93
N ASN A 17 -4.10 -6.31 7.77
CA ASN A 17 -4.20 -6.16 9.23
C ASN A 17 -2.98 -5.42 9.82
N GLY A 18 -1.80 -5.63 9.25
CA GLY A 18 -0.60 -4.86 9.58
C GLY A 18 -0.78 -3.38 9.28
N ILE A 19 -1.26 -3.03 8.08
CA ILE A 19 -1.57 -1.64 7.72
C ILE A 19 -2.61 -1.06 8.69
N MET A 20 -3.70 -1.79 8.97
CA MET A 20 -4.77 -1.35 9.89
C MET A 20 -4.28 -1.05 11.30
N LYS A 21 -3.27 -1.77 11.80
CA LYS A 21 -2.73 -1.52 13.14
C LYS A 21 -2.10 -0.13 13.27
N GLY A 22 -1.58 0.41 12.18
CA GLY A 22 -1.02 1.76 12.15
C GLY A 22 -1.98 2.81 11.61
N THR A 23 -3.19 2.44 11.16
CA THR A 23 -4.18 3.43 10.72
C THR A 23 -4.79 4.13 11.93
N THR A 24 -4.83 5.46 11.87
CA THR A 24 -5.31 6.32 12.96
C THR A 24 -6.74 6.82 12.73
N GLY A 25 -7.36 6.48 11.60
CA GLY A 25 -8.72 6.92 11.28
C GLY A 25 -9.79 6.10 11.99
N GLU A 26 -10.61 6.76 12.81
CA GLU A 26 -11.86 6.18 13.32
C GLU A 26 -12.86 5.96 12.17
N GLY A 27 -13.43 4.76 12.07
CA GLY A 27 -14.46 4.44 11.07
C GLY A 27 -13.95 4.13 9.66
N MET A 28 -12.69 3.70 9.50
CA MET A 28 -12.21 3.18 8.22
C MET A 28 -12.81 1.81 7.90
N THR A 29 -13.53 1.73 6.79
CA THR A 29 -14.01 0.49 6.19
C THR A 29 -13.12 0.14 5.02
N PHE A 30 -12.49 -1.01 5.07
CA PHE A 30 -11.67 -1.49 3.96
C PHE A 30 -12.56 -2.07 2.87
N VAL A 31 -12.34 -1.64 1.63
CA VAL A 31 -13.11 -2.08 0.47
C VAL A 31 -12.35 -3.14 -0.30
N SER A 32 -11.09 -2.87 -0.65
CA SER A 32 -10.26 -3.77 -1.45
C SER A 32 -8.78 -3.43 -1.29
N ALA A 33 -7.91 -4.42 -1.41
CA ALA A 33 -6.47 -4.22 -1.42
C ALA A 33 -5.78 -5.10 -2.46
N LYS A 34 -4.77 -4.54 -3.12
CA LYS A 34 -3.93 -5.23 -4.09
C LYS A 34 -2.49 -4.87 -3.83
N ALA A 35 -1.62 -5.87 -3.94
CA ALA A 35 -0.20 -5.71 -3.85
C ALA A 35 0.42 -5.88 -5.23
N ILE A 36 1.54 -5.22 -5.48
CA ILE A 36 2.41 -5.55 -6.60
C ILE A 36 3.82 -5.68 -6.07
N LYS A 37 4.61 -6.54 -6.71
CA LYS A 37 6.03 -6.62 -6.44
C LYS A 37 6.75 -5.51 -7.21
N SER A 38 7.64 -4.79 -6.55
CA SER A 38 8.46 -3.79 -7.22
C SER A 38 9.40 -4.45 -8.24
N PRO A 39 9.48 -3.94 -9.47
CA PRO A 39 10.47 -4.42 -10.44
C PRO A 39 11.90 -4.02 -10.06
N ASP A 40 12.08 -2.84 -9.44
CA ASP A 40 13.37 -2.34 -8.98
C ASP A 40 13.84 -3.03 -7.69
N PHE A 41 12.91 -3.34 -6.79
CA PHE A 41 13.22 -3.91 -5.49
C PHE A 41 12.55 -5.28 -5.28
N SER A 42 13.28 -6.36 -5.58
CA SER A 42 12.80 -7.74 -5.46
C SER A 42 12.28 -8.16 -4.07
N LYS A 43 12.51 -7.36 -3.04
CA LYS A 43 12.04 -7.58 -1.66
C LYS A 43 11.01 -6.55 -1.20
N VAL A 44 10.50 -5.69 -2.08
CA VAL A 44 9.50 -4.67 -1.73
C VAL A 44 8.21 -4.93 -2.50
N TYR A 45 7.12 -4.87 -1.76
CA TYR A 45 5.76 -5.00 -2.24
C TYR A 45 5.03 -3.69 -2.01
N PHE A 46 4.42 -3.16 -3.07
CA PHE A 46 3.57 -1.98 -3.02
C PHE A 46 2.13 -2.44 -2.85
N ILE A 47 1.54 -2.13 -1.71
CA ILE A 47 0.18 -2.49 -1.34
C ILE A 47 -0.68 -1.25 -1.53
N ALA A 48 -1.48 -1.23 -2.58
CA ALA A 48 -2.55 -0.26 -2.73
C ALA A 48 -3.80 -0.80 -2.03
N MET A 49 -4.46 0.07 -1.27
CA MET A 49 -5.66 -0.31 -0.56
C MET A 49 -6.68 0.82 -0.63
N LYS A 50 -7.89 0.43 -1.05
CA LYS A 50 -9.07 1.26 -1.13
C LYS A 50 -9.87 1.10 0.16
N PHE A 51 -10.16 2.23 0.80
CA PHE A 51 -10.92 2.28 2.04
C PHE A 51 -11.89 3.46 2.00
N SER A 52 -13.00 3.34 2.70
CA SER A 52 -13.98 4.40 2.91
C SER A 52 -13.86 4.85 4.36
N ALA A 53 -13.99 6.15 4.64
CA ALA A 53 -14.01 6.67 6.01
C ALA A 53 -15.32 7.42 6.24
N THR A 54 -15.81 7.45 7.48
CA THR A 54 -17.05 8.16 7.80
C THR A 54 -16.97 9.62 7.39
N GLY A 55 -17.83 10.04 6.44
CA GLY A 55 -17.86 11.41 5.92
C GLY A 55 -16.87 11.72 4.80
N VAL A 56 -16.16 10.71 4.27
CA VAL A 56 -15.22 10.86 3.14
C VAL A 56 -15.51 9.78 2.10
N GLU A 57 -15.51 10.16 0.82
CA GLU A 57 -15.60 9.22 -0.31
C GLU A 57 -14.41 8.23 -0.30
N ASP A 58 -14.55 7.11 -1.01
CA ASP A 58 -13.51 6.08 -1.07
C ASP A 58 -12.13 6.68 -1.40
N GLN A 59 -11.18 6.51 -0.48
CA GLN A 59 -9.80 6.91 -0.65
C GLN A 59 -8.94 5.69 -1.00
N VAL A 60 -7.86 5.95 -1.73
CA VAL A 60 -6.88 4.91 -2.08
C VAL A 60 -5.53 5.31 -1.53
N GLY A 61 -5.09 4.60 -0.50
CA GLY A 61 -3.74 4.71 0.05
C GLY A 61 -2.80 3.69 -0.58
N VAL A 62 -1.51 4.01 -0.59
CA VAL A 62 -0.46 3.07 -1.00
C VAL A 62 0.60 2.98 0.07
N TRP A 63 0.86 1.75 0.49
CA TRP A 63 1.87 1.38 1.46
C TRP A 63 2.93 0.52 0.76
N ALA A 64 4.14 0.51 1.30
CA ALA A 64 5.16 -0.44 0.90
C ALA A 64 5.44 -1.35 2.09
N SER A 65 5.59 -2.63 1.81
CA SER A 65 6.07 -3.61 2.76
C SER A 65 7.21 -4.40 2.17
N ASN A 66 8.22 -4.75 2.98
CA ASN A 66 9.27 -5.66 2.54
C ASN A 66 8.84 -7.16 2.62
N SER A 67 7.61 -7.43 3.04
CA SER A 67 7.07 -8.78 3.16
C SER A 67 5.54 -8.79 3.12
N LEU A 68 4.97 -9.85 2.55
CA LEU A 68 3.54 -10.15 2.60
C LEU A 68 3.22 -11.28 3.61
N GLU A 69 4.24 -11.80 4.29
CA GLU A 69 4.13 -12.93 5.22
C GLU A 69 3.71 -12.52 6.64
N PRO A 70 3.06 -13.44 7.40
CA PRO A 70 2.70 -13.20 8.80
C PRO A 70 3.91 -12.83 9.67
N GLY A 71 3.78 -11.73 10.41
CA GLY A 71 4.68 -11.42 11.53
C GLY A 71 6.02 -10.76 11.19
N GLY A 72 6.27 -10.40 9.93
CA GLY A 72 7.59 -9.87 9.59
C GLY A 72 7.59 -9.01 8.34
N GLY A 73 7.23 -7.74 8.48
CA GLY A 73 7.49 -6.74 7.46
C GLY A 73 7.46 -5.31 8.00
N LEU A 74 8.37 -4.46 7.53
CA LEU A 74 8.36 -3.02 7.72
C LEU A 74 7.31 -2.43 6.79
N ILE A 75 6.25 -1.85 7.35
CA ILE A 75 5.19 -1.16 6.61
C ILE A 75 5.51 0.33 6.59
N MET A 76 5.41 0.92 5.41
CA MET A 76 5.75 2.32 5.17
C MET A 76 4.66 2.97 4.35
N ALA A 77 4.33 4.21 4.68
CA ALA A 77 3.37 4.98 3.93
C ALA A 77 4.07 5.66 2.73
N ILE A 78 3.65 5.34 1.50
CA ILE A 78 4.28 5.86 0.29
C ILE A 78 3.57 7.11 -0.22
N ASP A 79 2.24 7.08 -0.21
CA ASP A 79 1.39 8.17 -0.68
C ASP A 79 0.95 9.09 0.46
N GLY A 80 0.59 10.33 0.13
CA GLY A 80 0.08 11.30 1.10
C GLY A 80 -1.16 10.80 1.82
N VAL A 81 -2.06 10.09 1.13
CA VAL A 81 -3.24 9.46 1.76
C VAL A 81 -2.79 8.45 2.82
N ALA A 82 -1.84 7.57 2.50
CA ALA A 82 -1.34 6.60 3.46
C ALA A 82 -0.68 7.29 4.67
N GLN A 83 0.09 8.37 4.46
CA GLN A 83 0.75 9.11 5.55
C GLN A 83 -0.24 9.90 6.41
N GLN A 84 -1.35 10.36 5.84
CA GLN A 84 -2.39 11.07 6.57
C GLN A 84 -3.24 10.14 7.43
N PHE A 85 -3.49 8.94 6.92
CA PHE A 85 -4.41 7.98 7.52
C PHE A 85 -3.73 6.87 8.30
N SER A 86 -2.39 6.87 8.34
CA SER A 86 -1.61 5.95 9.16
C SER A 86 -0.37 6.62 9.75
N ASP A 87 0.05 6.15 10.92
CA ASP A 87 1.28 6.56 11.61
C ASP A 87 2.54 5.86 11.04
N TRP A 88 2.40 5.13 9.93
CA TRP A 88 3.54 4.50 9.28
C TRP A 88 4.48 5.56 8.73
N GLY A 89 5.77 5.46 9.09
CA GLY A 89 6.79 6.38 8.62
C GLY A 89 6.82 6.49 7.08
N PRO A 90 7.20 7.65 6.53
CA PRO A 90 7.19 7.86 5.10
C PRO A 90 8.22 6.97 4.41
N GLY A 91 7.84 6.34 3.29
CA GLY A 91 8.73 5.49 2.51
C GLY A 91 9.96 6.25 1.95
N SER A 92 9.85 7.56 1.78
CA SER A 92 10.94 8.43 1.36
C SER A 92 12.06 8.53 2.39
N SER A 93 11.78 8.25 3.66
CA SER A 93 12.79 8.16 4.73
C SER A 93 13.59 6.86 4.71
N THR A 94 13.29 5.94 3.80
CA THR A 94 14.01 4.67 3.71
C THR A 94 15.07 4.67 2.64
N THR A 95 16.00 3.72 2.71
CA THR A 95 17.12 3.57 1.77
C THR A 95 16.65 3.48 0.31
N ALA A 96 15.46 2.93 0.07
CA ALA A 96 14.87 2.82 -1.25
C ALA A 96 14.25 4.14 -1.77
N LYS A 97 14.11 5.17 -0.91
CA LYS A 97 13.54 6.50 -1.21
C LYS A 97 12.22 6.44 -1.97
N ILE A 98 11.43 5.40 -1.69
CA ILE A 98 10.19 5.12 -2.38
C ILE A 98 9.20 6.24 -2.06
N SER A 99 8.69 6.86 -3.12
CA SER A 99 7.82 8.03 -3.03
C SER A 99 6.55 7.79 -3.86
N ALA A 100 5.51 8.59 -3.63
CA ALA A 100 4.26 8.53 -4.39
C ALA A 100 4.44 8.66 -5.92
N ALA A 101 5.57 9.24 -6.36
CA ALA A 101 5.94 9.39 -7.76
C ALA A 101 6.48 8.10 -8.42
N ASP A 102 6.69 7.03 -7.65
CA ASP A 102 7.16 5.76 -8.19
C ASP A 102 6.10 5.15 -9.12
N PRO A 103 6.47 4.68 -10.33
CA PRO A 103 5.52 4.08 -11.27
C PRO A 103 4.78 2.86 -10.67
N SER A 104 5.39 2.19 -9.70
CA SER A 104 4.78 1.08 -8.96
C SER A 104 3.54 1.53 -8.19
N VAL A 105 3.47 2.78 -7.72
CA VAL A 105 2.30 3.32 -7.01
C VAL A 105 1.09 3.38 -7.94
N ALA A 106 1.25 3.95 -9.13
CA ALA A 106 0.19 4.03 -10.14
C ALA A 106 -0.23 2.64 -10.64
N ALA A 107 0.73 1.72 -10.82
CA ALA A 107 0.45 0.34 -11.18
C ALA A 107 -0.36 -0.39 -10.08
N ALA A 108 0.01 -0.23 -8.81
CA ALA A 108 -0.70 -0.83 -7.69
C ALA A 108 -2.13 -0.29 -7.57
N LYS A 109 -2.32 1.02 -7.71
CA LYS A 109 -3.65 1.64 -7.75
C LYS A 109 -4.48 1.13 -8.93
N SER A 110 -3.86 0.92 -10.10
CA SER A 110 -4.55 0.38 -11.28
C SER A 110 -5.00 -1.09 -11.09
N CYS A 111 -4.38 -1.83 -10.18
CA CYS A 111 -4.83 -3.18 -9.82
C CYS A 111 -6.15 -3.21 -9.04
N LEU A 112 -6.53 -2.11 -8.35
CA LEU A 112 -7.73 -2.00 -7.50
C LEU A 112 -9.03 -1.78 -8.29
N ARG A 113 -9.09 -2.29 -9.52
CA ARG A 113 -10.10 -2.01 -10.54
C ARG A 113 -11.54 -2.06 -10.03
#